data_AF-A0A8C7CD03-F1
#
_entry.id   AF-A0A8C7CD03-F1
#
_cell.length_a   1.000
_cell.length_b   1.000
_cell.length_c   1.000
_cell.angle_alpha   90.00
_cell.angle_beta   90.00
_cell.angle_gamma   90.00
#
_symmetry.space_group_name_H-M   'P 1'
#
loop_
_entity.id
_entity.type
_entity.pdbx_description
1 polymer ?
#
loop_
_entity_poly.entity_id
_entity_poly.type
_entity_poly.pdbx_seq_one_letter_code
_entity_poly.pdbx_strand_id
1 'polypeptide(L)'
;MVSSLSEWFWNERLWFPEGLGWADLEDKDGRVYAKASDLWVVLPIALAFLVIRQIFEGLVATPLAAVMGVKEKVRLIVSHNPTLESFYCNTTKNPSQSSIDSLCKQTGCSERQVQRWFRRRRNQDRPSLLKKFKEASWRFTFYLLAFIAGLAALIDKPWLYDFKEMWQGFPILTLLPSQYWYYMIELGFYVSLIFSVASDVKRKDFKEQMVHHMATIFLISFSWCVNYIRAGTLIMLLHDSSDYLLEVQPITGELGHQHNMIIISLP
;
A
#
# COMPACT_ATOMS: atom_id res chain seq x y z
N MET A 1 -30.49 -12.86 -8.85
CA MET A 1 -29.15 -13.29 -9.31
C MET A 1 -28.08 -13.02 -8.26
N VAL A 2 -27.88 -11.78 -7.80
CA VAL A 2 -26.95 -11.48 -6.68
C VAL A 2 -27.39 -12.11 -5.35
N SER A 3 -28.69 -12.08 -5.02
CA SER A 3 -29.25 -12.74 -3.83
C SER A 3 -29.03 -14.26 -3.85
N SER A 4 -29.32 -14.90 -4.98
CA SER A 4 -29.14 -16.35 -5.16
C SER A 4 -27.68 -16.79 -5.07
N LEU A 5 -26.74 -15.97 -5.56
CA LEU A 5 -25.30 -16.23 -5.40
C LEU A 5 -24.85 -16.03 -3.95
N SER A 6 -25.39 -15.04 -3.25
CA SER A 6 -25.12 -14.80 -1.83
C SER A 6 -25.64 -15.96 -0.97
N GLU A 7 -26.89 -16.42 -1.19
CA GLU A 7 -27.47 -17.55 -0.48
C GLU A 7 -26.70 -18.86 -0.72
N TRP A 8 -26.26 -19.09 -1.95
CA TRP A 8 -25.40 -20.22 -2.26
C TRP A 8 -24.05 -20.11 -1.56
N PHE A 9 -23.40 -18.94 -1.62
CA PHE A 9 -22.08 -18.73 -1.02
C PHE A 9 -22.12 -18.84 0.50
N TRP A 10 -23.12 -18.28 1.17
CA TRP A 10 -23.26 -18.31 2.64
C TRP A 10 -23.94 -19.57 3.18
N ASN A 11 -24.10 -20.61 2.34
CA ASN A 11 -24.64 -21.89 2.77
C ASN A 11 -23.71 -22.53 3.83
N GLU A 12 -24.27 -22.92 4.97
CA GLU A 12 -23.52 -23.44 6.12
C GLU A 12 -22.67 -24.67 5.76
N ARG A 13 -23.14 -25.53 4.84
CA ARG A 13 -22.42 -26.75 4.43
C ARG A 13 -21.08 -26.47 3.73
N LEU A 14 -20.89 -25.27 3.19
CA LEU A 14 -19.63 -24.88 2.55
C LEU A 14 -18.54 -24.54 3.57
N TRP A 15 -18.93 -24.09 4.77
CA TRP A 15 -18.02 -23.49 5.75
C TRP A 15 -17.91 -24.28 7.05
N PHE A 16 -18.94 -25.05 7.40
CA PHE A 16 -19.06 -25.75 8.66
C PHE A 16 -19.13 -27.27 8.47
N PRO A 17 -18.55 -28.06 9.41
CA PRO A 17 -18.83 -29.48 9.53
C PRO A 17 -20.31 -29.74 9.85
N GLU A 18 -20.77 -30.99 9.64
CA GLU A 18 -22.15 -31.37 9.94
C GLU A 18 -22.53 -31.06 11.40
N GLY A 19 -23.64 -30.33 11.58
CA GLY A 19 -24.18 -29.98 12.89
C GLY A 19 -23.73 -28.63 13.47
N LEU A 20 -22.89 -27.87 12.76
CA LEU A 20 -22.49 -26.51 13.13
C LEU A 20 -22.95 -25.49 12.08
N GLY A 21 -23.22 -24.26 12.51
CA GLY A 21 -23.67 -23.19 11.61
C GLY A 21 -23.31 -21.78 12.07
N TRP A 22 -23.82 -20.76 11.36
CA TRP A 22 -23.52 -19.35 11.68
C TRP A 22 -24.04 -18.94 13.05
N ALA A 23 -25.16 -19.53 13.51
CA ALA A 23 -25.73 -19.30 14.83
C ALA A 23 -24.81 -19.72 15.98
N ASP A 24 -23.82 -20.58 15.73
CA ASP A 24 -22.84 -20.97 16.74
C ASP A 24 -21.75 -19.92 16.97
N LEU A 25 -21.62 -18.97 16.04
CA LEU A 25 -20.68 -17.85 16.09
C LEU A 25 -21.32 -16.56 16.63
N GLU A 26 -22.41 -16.68 17.38
CA GLU A 26 -22.98 -15.58 18.14
C GLU A 26 -22.37 -15.53 19.55
N ASP A 27 -22.15 -14.32 20.06
CA ASP A 27 -21.57 -14.12 21.39
C ASP A 27 -22.46 -14.76 22.46
N LYS A 28 -21.93 -15.77 23.14
CA LYS A 28 -22.61 -16.53 24.20
C LYS A 28 -21.62 -16.99 25.25
N ASP A 29 -22.08 -17.12 26.49
CA ASP A 29 -21.30 -17.64 27.62
C ASP A 29 -19.94 -16.93 27.84
N GLY A 30 -19.90 -15.62 27.61
CA GLY A 30 -18.67 -14.81 27.75
C GLY A 30 -17.65 -14.99 26.62
N ARG A 31 -17.98 -15.77 25.57
CA ARG A 31 -17.16 -15.91 24.36
C ARG A 31 -17.59 -14.86 23.35
N VAL A 32 -16.60 -14.20 22.75
CA VAL A 32 -16.79 -13.23 21.68
C VAL A 32 -16.32 -13.84 20.37
N TYR A 33 -17.04 -13.58 19.28
CA TYR A 33 -16.68 -14.03 17.93
C TYR A 33 -16.58 -12.87 16.96
N ALA A 34 -15.89 -13.11 15.85
CA ALA A 34 -15.75 -12.14 14.78
C ALA A 34 -17.08 -11.91 14.04
N LYS A 35 -17.47 -10.64 13.90
CA LYS A 35 -18.71 -10.27 13.19
C LYS A 35 -18.39 -9.47 11.95
N ALA A 36 -19.15 -9.71 10.89
CA ALA A 36 -19.02 -8.91 9.66
C ALA A 36 -19.23 -7.41 9.90
N SER A 37 -20.04 -7.05 10.91
CA SER A 37 -20.25 -5.65 11.32
C SER A 37 -18.99 -4.96 11.83
N ASP A 38 -18.03 -5.70 12.37
CA ASP A 38 -16.78 -5.13 12.91
C ASP A 38 -15.95 -4.47 11.81
N LEU A 39 -16.10 -4.92 10.57
CA LEU A 39 -15.41 -4.37 9.40
C LEU A 39 -15.77 -2.90 9.14
N TRP A 40 -16.89 -2.39 9.67
CA TRP A 40 -17.20 -0.96 9.58
C TRP A 40 -16.22 -0.08 10.37
N VAL A 41 -15.57 -0.62 11.42
CA VAL A 41 -14.55 0.07 12.21
C VAL A 41 -13.27 0.33 11.40
N VAL A 42 -13.05 -0.44 10.34
CA VAL A 42 -11.89 -0.29 9.44
C VAL A 42 -11.89 1.07 8.76
N LEU A 43 -13.04 1.63 8.40
CA LEU A 43 -13.14 2.91 7.70
C LEU A 43 -12.61 4.10 8.53
N PRO A 44 -13.07 4.34 9.77
CA PRO A 44 -12.50 5.41 10.59
C PRO A 44 -11.02 5.17 10.91
N ILE A 45 -10.58 3.91 11.09
CA ILE A 45 -9.16 3.59 11.26
C ILE A 45 -8.36 3.98 10.01
N ALA A 46 -8.84 3.65 8.81
CA ALA A 46 -8.19 4.00 7.56
C ALA A 46 -8.06 5.52 7.38
N LEU A 47 -9.11 6.28 7.73
CA LEU A 47 -9.06 7.74 7.72
C LEU A 47 -8.05 8.29 8.73
N ALA A 48 -7.99 7.71 9.93
CA ALA A 48 -6.98 8.08 10.93
C ALA A 48 -5.56 7.83 10.39
N PHE A 49 -5.32 6.71 9.72
CA PHE A 49 -4.03 6.43 9.08
C PHE A 49 -3.65 7.45 8.02
N LEU A 50 -4.59 7.93 7.20
CA LEU A 50 -4.30 9.00 6.25
C LEU A 50 -3.83 10.28 6.96
N VAL A 51 -4.43 10.64 8.09
CA VAL A 51 -4.02 11.81 8.88
C VAL A 51 -2.65 11.58 9.52
N ILE A 52 -2.44 10.43 10.18
CA ILE A 52 -1.17 10.07 10.81
C ILE A 52 -0.05 10.07 9.76
N ARG A 53 -0.31 9.55 8.56
CA ARG A 53 0.63 9.57 7.45
C ARG A 53 1.09 10.99 7.11
N GLN A 54 0.17 11.94 6.97
CA GLN A 54 0.55 13.33 6.67
C GLN A 54 1.42 13.95 7.77
N ILE A 55 1.09 13.66 9.03
CA ILE A 55 1.87 14.10 10.19
C ILE A 55 3.27 13.48 10.16
N PHE A 56 3.37 12.17 9.91
CA PHE A 56 4.64 11.44 9.84
C PHE A 56 5.52 11.95 8.69
N GLU A 57 4.94 12.11 7.49
CA GLU A 57 5.66 12.60 6.32
C GLU A 57 6.23 14.02 6.54
N GLY A 58 5.50 14.86 7.28
CA GLY A 58 5.94 16.20 7.68
C GLY A 58 7.01 16.19 8.76
N LEU A 59 6.69 15.58 9.91
CA LEU A 59 7.47 15.72 11.14
C LEU A 59 8.65 14.75 11.26
N VAL A 60 8.56 13.57 10.65
CA VAL A 60 9.57 12.51 10.82
C VAL A 60 10.34 12.27 9.53
N ALA A 61 9.64 12.00 8.43
CA ALA A 61 10.30 11.60 7.19
C ALA A 61 11.08 12.75 6.53
N THR A 62 10.60 14.00 6.63
CA THR A 62 11.31 15.17 6.08
C THR A 62 12.67 15.41 6.76
N PRO A 63 12.76 15.53 8.10
CA PRO A 63 14.06 15.70 8.75
C PRO A 63 14.96 14.47 8.58
N LEU A 64 14.40 13.26 8.60
CA LEU A 64 15.15 12.03 8.34
C LEU A 64 15.81 12.05 6.95
N ALA A 65 15.05 12.45 5.92
CA ALA A 65 15.57 12.60 4.57
C ALA A 65 16.71 13.62 4.49
N ALA A 66 16.60 14.74 5.24
CA ALA A 66 17.63 15.77 5.30
C ALA A 66 18.92 15.24 5.95
N VAL A 67 18.81 14.51 7.06
CA VAL A 67 19.95 13.87 7.75
C VAL A 67 20.62 12.82 6.85
N MET A 68 19.84 12.04 6.10
CA MET A 68 20.35 11.05 5.14
C MET A 68 20.90 11.69 3.85
N GLY A 69 20.90 13.02 3.74
CA GLY A 69 21.46 13.73 2.59
C GLY A 69 20.65 13.56 1.30
N VAL A 70 19.34 13.26 1.40
CA VAL A 70 18.45 13.15 0.24
C VAL A 70 18.27 14.53 -0.38
N LYS A 71 19.10 14.84 -1.37
CA LYS A 71 19.06 16.12 -2.08
C LYS A 71 17.98 16.08 -3.17
N GLU A 72 17.01 16.98 -3.06
CA GLU A 72 16.05 17.20 -4.12
C GLU A 72 16.75 17.93 -5.28
N LYS A 73 16.83 17.28 -6.45
CA LYS A 73 17.33 17.93 -7.66
C LYS A 73 16.36 19.03 -8.06
N VAL A 74 16.80 20.29 -8.00
CA VAL A 74 16.01 21.44 -8.47
C VAL A 74 15.61 21.21 -9.93
N ARG A 75 14.31 21.15 -10.19
CA ARG A 75 13.77 20.93 -11.53
C ARG A 75 13.38 22.26 -12.12
N LEU A 76 13.94 22.54 -13.29
CA LEU A 76 13.61 23.74 -14.04
C LEU A 76 12.16 23.65 -14.51
N ILE A 77 11.37 24.66 -14.17
CA ILE A 77 10.00 24.80 -14.63
C ILE A 77 10.03 25.12 -16.13
N VAL A 78 9.19 24.43 -16.92
CA VAL A 78 9.06 24.75 -18.34
C VAL A 78 8.41 26.11 -18.54
N SER A 79 8.82 26.83 -19.58
CA SER A 79 8.13 28.04 -20.01
C SER A 79 6.69 27.71 -20.43
N HIS A 80 5.74 28.56 -20.07
CA HIS A 80 4.34 28.40 -20.45
C HIS A 80 4.20 28.48 -21.98
N ASN A 81 3.79 27.38 -22.61
CA ASN A 81 3.46 27.33 -24.04
C ASN A 81 2.23 26.42 -24.21
N PRO A 82 1.03 26.98 -24.42
CA PRO A 82 -0.22 26.21 -24.43
C PRO A 82 -0.29 25.19 -25.58
N THR A 83 0.34 25.48 -26.72
CA THR A 83 0.40 24.57 -27.87
C THR A 83 1.23 23.32 -27.55
N LEU A 84 2.41 23.51 -26.95
CA LEU A 84 3.27 22.40 -26.55
C LEU A 84 2.65 21.58 -25.41
N GLU A 85 2.01 22.23 -24.45
CA GLU A 85 1.32 21.56 -23.33
C GLU A 85 0.12 20.75 -23.82
N SER A 86 -0.70 21.30 -24.72
CA SER A 86 -1.84 20.59 -25.32
C SER A 86 -1.37 19.34 -26.08
N PHE A 87 -0.33 19.46 -26.90
CA PHE A 87 0.23 18.31 -27.62
C PHE A 87 0.80 17.25 -26.65
N TYR A 88 1.49 17.68 -25.58
CA TYR A 88 2.06 16.78 -24.57
C TYR A 88 0.98 15.98 -23.83
N CYS A 89 -0.10 16.62 -23.43
CA CYS A 89 -1.18 16.02 -22.66
C CYS A 89 -2.12 15.15 -23.52
N ASN A 90 -2.39 15.56 -24.76
CA ASN A 90 -3.43 14.95 -25.58
C ASN A 90 -2.92 14.02 -26.68
N THR A 91 -1.64 14.11 -27.07
CA THR A 91 -1.10 13.34 -28.21
C THR A 91 0.02 12.39 -27.79
N THR A 92 1.18 12.92 -27.40
CA THR A 92 2.31 12.08 -26.96
C THR A 92 3.33 12.87 -26.17
N LYS A 93 3.94 12.20 -25.19
CA LYS A 93 5.08 12.72 -24.41
C LYS A 93 6.39 12.68 -25.19
N ASN A 94 6.47 11.88 -26.26
CA ASN A 94 7.65 11.65 -27.08
C ASN A 94 7.32 11.92 -28.55
N PRO A 95 7.37 13.19 -29.01
CA PRO A 95 7.05 13.54 -30.39
C PRO A 95 8.05 12.95 -31.39
N SER A 96 7.56 12.56 -32.57
CA SER A 96 8.38 12.20 -33.74
C SER A 96 9.01 13.44 -34.38
N GLN A 97 10.02 13.26 -35.24
CA GLN A 97 10.66 14.38 -35.95
C GLN A 97 9.67 15.23 -36.74
N SER A 98 8.76 14.59 -37.48
CA SER A 98 7.70 15.28 -38.23
C SER A 98 6.75 16.10 -37.36
N SER A 99 6.48 15.63 -36.14
CA SER A 99 5.66 16.36 -35.16
C SER A 99 6.41 17.58 -34.62
N ILE A 100 7.72 17.45 -34.38
CA ILE A 100 8.57 18.55 -33.92
C ILE A 100 8.59 19.67 -34.97
N ASP A 101 8.73 19.34 -36.26
CA ASP A 101 8.75 20.33 -37.34
C ASP A 101 7.44 21.13 -37.41
N SER A 102 6.30 20.44 -37.29
CA SER A 102 4.97 21.06 -37.22
C SER A 102 4.82 21.97 -36.00
N LEU A 103 5.30 21.54 -34.83
CA LEU A 103 5.28 22.34 -33.60
C LEU A 103 6.19 23.57 -33.69
N CYS A 104 7.35 23.46 -34.34
CA CYS A 104 8.22 24.61 -34.60
C CYS A 104 7.49 25.67 -35.44
N LYS A 105 6.79 25.25 -36.51
CA LYS A 105 5.99 26.15 -37.35
C LYS A 105 4.86 26.85 -36.58
N GLN A 106 4.16 26.12 -35.72
CA GLN A 106 3.03 26.67 -34.95
C GLN A 106 3.47 27.60 -33.82
N THR A 107 4.63 27.35 -33.20
CA THR A 107 5.08 28.07 -32.01
C THR A 107 6.15 29.12 -32.30
N GLY A 108 6.67 29.19 -33.52
CA GLY A 108 7.82 30.03 -33.89
C GLY A 108 9.13 29.63 -33.19
N CYS A 109 9.14 28.51 -32.46
CA CYS A 109 10.30 28.04 -31.72
C CYS A 109 11.24 27.24 -32.62
N SER A 110 12.54 27.26 -32.31
CA SER A 110 13.51 26.35 -32.91
C SER A 110 13.29 24.91 -32.45
N GLU A 111 13.73 23.96 -33.28
CA GLU A 111 13.68 22.52 -32.98
C GLU A 111 14.31 22.20 -31.60
N ARG A 112 15.48 22.78 -31.31
CA ARG A 112 16.16 22.62 -30.03
C ARG A 112 15.35 23.13 -28.85
N GLN A 113 14.62 24.23 -29.00
CA GLN A 113 13.76 24.76 -27.94
C GLN A 113 12.58 23.83 -27.67
N VAL A 114 11.93 23.33 -28.72
CA VAL A 114 10.83 22.36 -28.62
C VAL A 114 11.33 21.08 -27.93
N GLN A 115 12.41 20.47 -28.42
CA GLN A 115 13.00 19.27 -27.81
C GLN A 115 13.40 19.48 -26.34
N ARG A 116 14.02 20.63 -26.01
CA ARG A 116 14.39 20.98 -24.64
C ARG A 116 13.17 21.15 -23.75
N TRP A 117 12.10 21.75 -24.27
CA TRP A 117 10.83 21.91 -23.57
C TRP A 117 10.23 20.55 -23.22
N PHE A 118 10.09 19.63 -24.20
CA PHE A 118 9.57 18.27 -23.97
C PHE A 118 10.42 17.48 -22.97
N ARG A 119 11.75 17.56 -23.09
CA ARG A 119 12.67 16.92 -22.12
C ARG A 119 12.48 17.44 -20.70
N ARG A 120 12.35 18.76 -20.53
CA ARG A 120 12.11 19.38 -19.22
C ARG A 120 10.72 19.03 -18.67
N ARG A 121 9.69 19.06 -19.51
CA ARG A 121 8.31 18.71 -19.14
C ARG A 121 8.20 17.27 -18.64
N ARG A 122 8.87 16.32 -19.33
CA ARG A 122 9.00 14.92 -18.89
C ARG A 122 9.75 14.79 -17.57
N ASN A 123 10.78 15.60 -17.35
CA ASN A 123 11.52 15.59 -16.09
C ASN A 123 10.71 16.19 -14.93
N GLN A 124 9.82 17.16 -15.19
CA GLN A 124 8.88 17.68 -14.19
C GLN A 124 7.84 16.63 -13.78
N ASP A 125 7.33 15.83 -14.73
CA ASP A 125 6.39 14.73 -14.48
C ASP A 125 6.94 13.62 -13.56
N ARG A 126 8.27 13.52 -13.40
CA ARG A 126 8.84 12.50 -12.52
C ARG A 126 8.40 12.77 -11.08
N PRO A 127 8.23 11.75 -10.23
CA PRO A 127 8.07 11.98 -8.80
C PRO A 127 9.35 12.55 -8.18
N SER A 128 9.25 13.41 -7.16
CA SER A 128 10.43 13.83 -6.40
C SER A 128 11.02 12.68 -5.60
N LEU A 129 12.34 12.66 -5.45
CA LEU A 129 13.01 11.64 -4.64
C LEU A 129 12.56 11.74 -3.17
N LEU A 130 12.40 12.96 -2.67
CA LEU A 130 11.88 13.21 -1.34
C LEU A 130 10.48 12.61 -1.15
N LYS A 131 9.57 12.78 -2.13
CA LYS A 131 8.24 12.17 -2.07
C LYS A 131 8.32 10.64 -2.01
N LYS A 132 9.12 10.01 -2.87
CA LYS A 132 9.34 8.56 -2.82
C LYS A 132 9.89 8.09 -1.48
N PHE A 133 10.87 8.82 -0.93
CA PHE A 133 11.49 8.50 0.35
C PHE A 133 10.47 8.59 1.49
N LYS A 134 9.64 9.64 1.50
CA LYS A 134 8.55 9.79 2.48
C LYS A 134 7.55 8.65 2.42
N GLU A 135 7.06 8.35 1.21
CA GLU A 135 6.12 7.26 0.96
C GLU A 135 6.68 5.91 1.44
N ALA A 136 7.94 5.61 1.09
CA ALA A 136 8.58 4.36 1.47
C ALA A 136 8.92 4.29 2.97
N SER A 137 9.34 5.40 3.59
CA SER A 137 9.62 5.44 5.03
C SER A 137 8.36 5.25 5.87
N TRP A 138 7.23 5.79 5.43
CA TRP A 138 5.94 5.60 6.09
C TRP A 138 5.53 4.13 6.11
N ARG A 139 5.53 3.49 4.94
CA ARG A 139 5.15 2.09 4.81
C ARG A 139 6.12 1.18 5.57
N PHE A 140 7.42 1.42 5.45
CA PHE A 140 8.44 0.70 6.21
C PHE A 140 8.20 0.77 7.72
N THR A 141 7.93 1.97 8.24
CA THR A 141 7.70 2.18 9.68
C THR A 141 6.44 1.44 10.12
N PHE A 142 5.37 1.51 9.32
CA PHE A 142 4.14 0.79 9.63
C PHE A 142 4.36 -0.73 9.65
N TYR A 143 4.91 -1.31 8.58
CA TYR A 143 5.13 -2.76 8.49
C TYR A 143 6.04 -3.29 9.61
N LEU A 144 7.06 -2.52 9.99
CA LEU A 144 7.91 -2.87 11.14
C LEU A 144 7.11 -2.90 12.45
N LEU A 145 6.30 -1.88 12.70
CA LEU A 145 5.47 -1.80 13.92
C LEU A 145 4.38 -2.88 13.92
N ALA A 146 3.76 -3.15 12.77
CA ALA A 146 2.75 -4.19 12.60
C ALA A 146 3.36 -5.58 12.86
N PHE A 147 4.54 -5.88 12.31
CA PHE A 147 5.26 -7.12 12.59
C PHE A 147 5.58 -7.29 14.08
N ILE A 148 6.09 -6.24 14.75
CA ILE A 148 6.37 -6.27 16.19
C ILE A 148 5.08 -6.50 17.00
N ALA A 149 3.99 -5.81 16.63
CA ALA A 149 2.69 -5.95 17.30
C ALA A 149 2.08 -7.35 17.08
N GLY A 150 2.15 -7.89 15.87
CA GLY A 150 1.71 -9.23 15.53
C GLY A 150 2.51 -10.29 16.28
N LEU A 151 3.84 -10.14 16.34
CA LEU A 151 4.69 -11.03 17.13
C LEU A 151 4.32 -10.96 18.62
N ALA A 152 4.16 -9.76 19.18
CA ALA A 152 3.74 -9.58 20.56
C ALA A 152 2.35 -10.18 20.85
N ALA A 153 1.42 -10.14 19.89
CA ALA A 153 0.08 -10.70 20.03
C ALA A 153 0.04 -12.24 19.93
N LEU A 154 1.08 -12.85 19.34
CA LEU A 154 1.13 -14.28 19.01
C LEU A 154 2.19 -15.07 19.78
N ILE A 155 3.20 -14.42 20.37
CA ILE A 155 4.35 -15.11 20.98
C ILE A 155 3.97 -16.03 22.14
N ASP A 156 2.89 -15.74 22.85
CA ASP A 156 2.39 -16.56 23.95
C ASP A 156 1.36 -17.61 23.50
N LYS A 157 1.12 -17.74 22.18
CA LYS A 157 0.06 -18.58 21.64
C LYS A 157 0.59 -19.91 21.10
N PRO A 158 -0.06 -21.04 21.41
CA PRO A 158 0.44 -22.36 21.02
C PRO A 158 0.41 -22.56 19.50
N TRP A 159 -0.56 -21.96 18.79
CA TRP A 159 -0.66 -22.05 17.33
C TRP A 159 0.46 -21.34 16.56
N LEU A 160 1.28 -20.51 17.22
CA LEU A 160 2.50 -19.98 16.61
C LEU A 160 3.57 -21.07 16.43
N TYR A 161 3.57 -22.08 17.29
CA TYR A 161 4.60 -23.12 17.35
C TYR A 161 4.11 -24.47 16.80
N ASP A 162 2.82 -24.77 16.93
CA ASP A 162 2.20 -25.97 16.37
C ASP A 162 1.00 -25.61 15.46
N PHE A 163 1.16 -25.86 14.16
CA PHE A 163 0.13 -25.62 13.16
C PHE A 163 -1.16 -26.42 13.39
N LYS A 164 -1.13 -27.52 14.15
CA LYS A 164 -2.34 -28.28 14.49
C LYS A 164 -3.25 -27.48 15.41
N GLU A 165 -2.68 -26.74 16.36
CA GLU A 165 -3.40 -25.90 17.33
C GLU A 165 -4.15 -24.74 16.67
N MET A 166 -3.76 -24.36 15.45
CA MET A 166 -4.50 -23.39 14.64
C MET A 166 -5.93 -23.85 14.35
N TRP A 167 -6.11 -25.15 14.09
CA TRP A 167 -7.37 -25.75 13.67
C TRP A 167 -8.14 -26.39 14.83
N GLN A 168 -7.53 -26.54 16.00
CA GLN A 168 -8.18 -27.11 17.17
C GLN A 168 -9.36 -26.27 17.63
N GLY A 169 -10.57 -26.84 17.55
CA GLY A 169 -11.82 -26.19 17.91
C GLY A 169 -12.41 -25.31 16.81
N PHE A 170 -11.82 -25.27 15.61
CA PHE A 170 -12.44 -24.63 14.45
C PHE A 170 -13.80 -25.29 14.13
N PRO A 171 -14.87 -24.53 13.82
CA PRO A 171 -14.94 -23.07 13.61
C PRO A 171 -15.22 -22.22 14.87
N ILE A 172 -15.43 -22.83 16.03
CA ILE A 172 -15.80 -22.14 17.28
C ILE A 172 -14.53 -21.65 18.00
N LEU A 173 -13.87 -20.66 17.41
CA LEU A 173 -12.68 -20.03 17.97
C LEU A 173 -13.07 -18.71 18.65
N THR A 174 -12.80 -18.60 19.95
CA THR A 174 -13.03 -17.36 20.70
C THR A 174 -12.02 -16.29 20.27
N LEU A 175 -12.55 -15.11 19.97
CA LEU A 175 -11.78 -13.94 19.57
C LEU A 175 -11.14 -13.28 20.79
N LEU A 176 -9.81 -13.15 20.76
CA LEU A 176 -9.07 -12.40 21.77
C LEU A 176 -9.02 -10.91 21.41
N PRO A 177 -9.06 -9.99 22.39
CA PRO A 177 -8.95 -8.55 22.13
C PRO A 177 -7.68 -8.15 21.36
N SER A 178 -6.55 -8.80 21.62
CA SER A 178 -5.31 -8.55 20.88
C SER A 178 -5.43 -8.91 19.39
N GLN A 179 -6.10 -10.02 19.08
CA GLN A 179 -6.35 -10.46 17.71
C GLN A 179 -7.34 -9.52 17.01
N TYR A 180 -8.38 -9.08 17.71
CA TYR A 180 -9.32 -8.09 17.18
C TYR A 180 -8.60 -6.83 16.73
N TRP A 181 -7.82 -6.20 17.62
CA TRP A 181 -7.15 -4.95 17.29
C TRP A 181 -6.07 -5.14 16.23
N TYR A 182 -5.35 -6.27 16.25
CA TYR A 182 -4.38 -6.58 15.21
C TYR A 182 -5.06 -6.63 13.82
N TYR A 183 -6.18 -7.37 13.71
CA TYR A 183 -6.96 -7.43 12.47
C TYR A 183 -7.48 -6.06 12.01
N MET A 184 -8.12 -5.31 12.91
CA MET A 184 -8.77 -4.05 12.54
C MET A 184 -7.77 -2.97 12.14
N ILE A 185 -6.63 -2.92 12.83
CA ILE A 185 -5.56 -1.95 12.55
C ILE A 185 -4.90 -2.27 11.21
N GLU A 186 -4.54 -3.54 10.98
CA GLU A 186 -3.85 -3.94 9.76
C GLU A 186 -4.76 -3.83 8.53
N LEU A 187 -6.02 -4.28 8.64
CA LEU A 187 -7.01 -4.09 7.58
C LEU A 187 -7.26 -2.59 7.32
N GLY A 188 -7.35 -1.77 8.38
CA GLY A 188 -7.49 -0.32 8.27
C GLY A 188 -6.32 0.34 7.54
N PHE A 189 -5.09 -0.13 7.79
CA PHE A 189 -3.93 0.35 7.06
C PHE A 189 -3.99 -0.02 5.58
N TYR A 190 -4.28 -1.26 5.22
CA TYR A 190 -4.39 -1.65 3.80
C TYR A 190 -5.49 -0.87 3.07
N VAL A 191 -6.64 -0.65 3.71
CA VAL A 191 -7.69 0.21 3.14
C VAL A 191 -7.20 1.66 2.99
N SER A 192 -6.41 2.18 3.94
CA SER A 192 -5.80 3.51 3.82
C SER A 192 -4.87 3.62 2.60
N LEU A 193 -4.14 2.55 2.25
CA LEU A 193 -3.29 2.50 1.05
C LEU A 193 -4.12 2.60 -0.24
N ILE A 194 -5.32 2.00 -0.27
CA ILE A 194 -6.24 2.14 -1.42
C ILE A 194 -6.70 3.60 -1.56
N PHE A 195 -6.98 4.29 -0.46
CA PHE A 195 -7.35 5.71 -0.52
C PHE A 195 -6.18 6.61 -0.91
N SER A 196 -4.97 6.32 -0.43
CA SER A 196 -3.79 7.15 -0.72
C SER A 196 -3.30 7.04 -2.17
N VAL A 197 -3.73 6.02 -2.91
CA VAL A 197 -3.41 5.81 -4.32
C VAL A 197 -3.71 7.02 -5.21
N ALA A 198 -4.73 7.81 -4.88
CA ALA A 198 -5.04 9.02 -5.66
C ALA A 198 -3.90 10.07 -5.60
N SER A 199 -3.19 10.14 -4.47
CA SER A 199 -2.08 11.06 -4.23
C SER A 199 -0.71 10.44 -4.46
N ASP A 200 -0.59 9.12 -4.38
CA ASP A 200 0.69 8.41 -4.45
C ASP A 200 1.31 8.46 -5.85
N VAL A 201 2.62 8.32 -5.88
CA VAL A 201 3.38 8.23 -7.13
C VAL A 201 3.02 6.95 -7.88
N LYS A 202 2.48 7.08 -9.10
CA LYS A 202 2.23 5.95 -9.99
C LYS A 202 3.55 5.37 -10.51
N ARG A 203 4.00 4.29 -9.88
CA ARG A 203 5.14 3.48 -10.33
C ARG A 203 4.72 2.51 -11.45
N LYS A 204 5.68 1.81 -12.06
CA LYS A 204 5.39 0.87 -13.17
C LYS A 204 4.59 -0.35 -12.68
N ASP A 205 4.88 -0.77 -11.47
CA ASP A 205 4.24 -1.82 -10.65
C ASP A 205 2.90 -1.38 -10.02
N PHE A 206 2.43 -0.15 -10.27
CA PHE A 206 1.25 0.40 -9.60
C PHE A 206 -0.01 -0.48 -9.71
N LYS A 207 -0.28 -1.04 -10.90
CA LYS A 207 -1.46 -1.91 -11.10
C LYS A 207 -1.34 -3.22 -10.33
N GLU A 208 -0.15 -3.80 -10.32
CA GLU A 208 0.13 -5.05 -9.61
C GLU A 208 0.00 -4.83 -8.10
N GLN A 209 0.58 -3.75 -7.57
CA GLN A 209 0.47 -3.36 -6.17
C GLN A 209 -1.00 -3.12 -5.75
N MET A 210 -1.80 -2.49 -6.62
CA MET A 210 -3.23 -2.29 -6.37
C MET A 210 -3.98 -3.61 -6.28
N VAL A 211 -3.77 -4.51 -7.26
CA VAL A 211 -4.40 -5.84 -7.26
C VAL A 211 -3.97 -6.63 -6.03
N HIS A 212 -2.69 -6.57 -5.65
CA HIS A 212 -2.17 -7.19 -4.44
C HIS A 212 -2.90 -6.68 -3.19
N HIS A 213 -2.99 -5.36 -2.98
CA HIS A 213 -3.69 -4.80 -1.82
C HIS A 213 -5.18 -5.16 -1.79
N MET A 214 -5.86 -5.15 -2.94
CA MET A 214 -7.25 -5.61 -3.02
C MET A 214 -7.39 -7.08 -2.62
N ALA A 215 -6.45 -7.94 -3.05
CA ALA A 215 -6.43 -9.34 -2.67
C ALA A 215 -6.17 -9.52 -1.17
N THR A 216 -5.21 -8.80 -0.59
CA THR A 216 -4.93 -8.84 0.86
C THR A 216 -6.12 -8.38 1.69
N ILE A 217 -6.76 -7.25 1.33
CA ILE A 217 -7.98 -6.75 2.00
C ILE A 217 -9.09 -7.79 1.93
N PHE A 218 -9.29 -8.40 0.75
CA PHE A 218 -10.28 -9.45 0.58
C PHE A 218 -9.98 -10.67 1.47
N LEU A 219 -8.75 -11.16 1.47
CA LEU A 219 -8.35 -12.33 2.26
C LEU A 219 -8.47 -12.09 3.77
N ILE A 220 -8.06 -10.93 4.27
CA ILE A 220 -8.19 -10.56 5.69
C ILE A 220 -9.68 -10.46 6.07
N SER A 221 -10.48 -9.75 5.27
CA SER A 221 -11.92 -9.57 5.53
C SER A 221 -12.67 -10.91 5.48
N PHE A 222 -12.31 -11.76 4.51
CA PHE A 222 -12.89 -13.10 4.36
C PHE A 222 -12.50 -14.01 5.53
N SER A 223 -11.22 -14.02 5.92
CA SER A 223 -10.75 -14.76 7.10
C SER A 223 -11.49 -14.34 8.37
N TRP A 224 -11.78 -13.03 8.52
CA TRP A 224 -12.57 -12.52 9.63
C TRP A 224 -14.01 -13.06 9.62
N CYS A 225 -14.71 -12.97 8.49
CA CYS A 225 -16.11 -13.38 8.38
C CYS A 225 -16.33 -14.89 8.63
N VAL A 226 -15.35 -15.73 8.30
CA VAL A 226 -15.42 -17.21 8.50
C VAL A 226 -14.78 -17.64 9.84
N ASN A 227 -14.39 -16.69 10.69
CA ASN A 227 -13.76 -16.94 11.98
C ASN A 227 -12.43 -17.74 11.90
N TYR A 228 -11.66 -17.56 10.82
CA TYR A 228 -10.30 -18.11 10.65
C TYR A 228 -9.23 -17.30 11.41
N ILE A 229 -9.54 -16.86 12.64
CA ILE A 229 -8.74 -15.85 13.37
C ILE A 229 -7.31 -16.31 13.68
N ARG A 230 -7.13 -17.56 14.11
CA ARG A 230 -5.79 -18.11 14.39
C ARG A 230 -4.95 -18.22 13.12
N ALA A 231 -5.55 -18.72 12.04
CA ALA A 231 -4.86 -18.86 10.75
C ALA A 231 -4.52 -17.49 10.16
N GLY A 232 -5.48 -16.57 10.12
CA GLY A 232 -5.25 -15.28 9.49
C GLY A 232 -4.30 -14.39 10.28
N THR A 233 -4.30 -14.40 11.63
CA THR A 233 -3.26 -13.68 12.39
C THR A 233 -1.83 -14.17 12.07
N LEU A 234 -1.63 -15.46 11.83
CA LEU A 234 -0.32 -15.99 11.41
C LEU A 234 0.03 -15.59 9.97
N ILE A 235 -0.95 -15.66 9.06
CA ILE A 235 -0.75 -15.26 7.66
C ILE A 235 -0.41 -13.77 7.58
N MET A 236 -1.08 -12.93 8.36
CA MET A 236 -0.82 -11.48 8.48
C MET A 236 0.60 -11.21 8.98
N LEU A 237 1.02 -11.87 10.06
CA LEU A 237 2.40 -11.75 10.58
C LEU A 237 3.46 -12.11 9.52
N LEU A 238 3.22 -13.18 8.76
CA LEU A 238 4.12 -13.60 7.68
C LEU A 238 4.09 -12.63 6.50
N HIS A 239 2.90 -12.14 6.14
CA HIS A 239 2.71 -11.19 5.05
C HIS A 239 3.48 -9.89 5.32
N ASP A 240 3.33 -9.30 6.51
CA ASP A 240 4.06 -8.10 6.97
C ASP A 240 5.59 -8.29 6.89
N SER A 241 6.09 -9.48 7.26
CA SER A 241 7.52 -9.79 7.22
C SER A 241 8.08 -9.83 5.79
N SER A 242 7.24 -10.19 4.81
CA SER A 242 7.61 -10.28 3.41
C SER A 242 7.52 -8.92 2.69
N ASP A 243 6.50 -8.12 3.01
CA ASP A 243 6.34 -6.75 2.49
C ASP A 243 7.52 -5.86 2.95
N TYR A 244 7.99 -6.04 4.19
CA TYR A 244 9.21 -5.41 4.71
C TYR A 244 10.43 -5.57 3.78
N LEU A 245 10.67 -6.78 3.25
CA LEU A 245 11.85 -7.06 2.40
C LEU A 245 11.76 -6.41 1.01
N LEU A 246 10.55 -6.14 0.53
CA LEU A 246 10.32 -5.52 -0.79
C LEU A 246 10.52 -4.00 -0.76
N GLU A 247 10.29 -3.34 0.39
CA GLU A 247 10.41 -1.89 0.50
C GLU A 247 11.85 -1.40 0.74
N VAL A 248 12.71 -2.23 1.33
CA VAL A 248 14.11 -1.87 1.64
C VAL A 248 15.00 -1.82 0.39
N GLN A 249 14.73 -2.67 -0.61
CA GLN A 249 15.60 -2.83 -1.80
C GLN A 249 15.67 -1.59 -2.70
N PRO A 250 14.56 -0.89 -3.02
CA PRO A 250 14.62 0.30 -3.87
C PRO A 250 15.32 1.49 -3.20
N ILE A 251 15.18 1.64 -1.87
CA ILE A 251 15.76 2.75 -1.12
C ILE A 251 17.28 2.61 -1.03
N THR A 252 17.78 1.43 -0.69
CA THR A 252 19.22 1.14 -0.65
C THR A 252 19.86 1.21 -2.03
N GLY A 253 19.16 0.78 -3.09
CA GLY A 253 19.61 0.91 -4.47
C GLY A 253 19.71 2.36 -4.95
N GLU A 254 18.68 3.19 -4.73
CA GLU A 254 18.70 4.61 -5.13
C GLU A 254 19.72 5.43 -4.31
N LEU A 255 19.85 5.17 -2.99
CA LEU A 255 20.87 5.80 -2.13
C LEU A 255 22.28 5.36 -2.51
N GLY A 256 22.50 4.08 -2.79
CA GLY A 256 23.78 3.56 -3.28
C GLY A 256 24.18 4.18 -4.63
N HIS A 257 23.22 4.40 -5.53
CA HIS A 257 23.48 5.08 -6.80
C HIS A 257 23.79 6.58 -6.64
N GLN A 258 23.16 7.27 -5.67
CA GLN A 258 23.53 8.64 -5.32
C GLN A 258 24.93 8.72 -4.70
N HIS A 259 25.28 7.80 -3.80
CA HIS A 259 26.58 7.75 -3.17
C HIS A 259 27.70 7.47 -4.18
N ASN A 260 27.48 6.54 -5.12
CA ASN A 260 28.43 6.29 -6.22
C ASN A 260 28.57 7.50 -7.16
N MET A 261 27.49 8.23 -7.47
CA MET A 261 27.61 9.45 -8.27
C MET A 261 28.39 10.55 -7.55
N ILE A 262 28.30 10.67 -6.23
CA ILE A 262 29.06 11.63 -5.43
C ILE A 262 30.55 11.25 -5.40
N ILE A 263 30.88 9.96 -5.26
CA ILE A 263 32.27 9.48 -5.26
C ILE A 263 32.92 9.67 -6.64
N ILE A 264 32.20 9.44 -7.74
CA ILE A 264 32.72 9.62 -9.12
C ILE A 264 32.85 11.11 -9.51
N SER A 265 32.26 12.03 -8.73
CA SER A 265 32.34 13.49 -8.98
C SER A 265 33.25 14.25 -8.01
N LEU A 266 33.98 13.53 -7.15
CA LEU A 266 35.11 14.08 -6.41
C LEU A 266 36.39 13.91 -7.27
N PRO A 267 37.14 15.00 -7.51
CA PRO A 267 38.34 14.99 -8.36
C PRO A 267 39.50 14.21 -7.76
#